data_AF-A0A060CHJ4-F1
#
_entry.id   AF-A0A060CHJ4-F1
#
_cell.length_a   1.000
_cell.length_b   1.000
_cell.length_c   1.000
_cell.angle_alpha   90.00
_cell.angle_beta   90.00
_cell.angle_gamma   90.00
#
_symmetry.space_group_name_H-M   'P 1'
#
loop_
_entity.id
_entity.type
_entity.pdbx_description
1 polymer ?
#
loop_
_entity_poly.entity_id
_entity_poly.type
_entity_poly.pdbx_seq_one_letter_code
_entity_poly.pdbx_strand_id
1 'polypeptide(L)'
;GEQYELSFKIWQCGGEMYDAPCSRVGHIYRKYAPFPNPGKGDFVGRNYKRVAEVWMDEYAQYLYMRRPHYKSIDPGDLTKQKDSS
;
A
#
# COMPACT_ATOMS: atom_id res chain seq x y z
N GLY A 1 -1.61 -2.19 -2.14
CA GLY A 1 -1.15 -1.83 -0.79
C GLY A 1 0.25 -2.32 -0.58
N GLU A 2 0.42 -3.65 -0.53
CA GLU A 2 1.69 -4.35 -0.26
C GLU A 2 2.95 -3.77 -0.94
N GLN A 3 2.91 -3.46 -2.24
CA GLN A 3 4.07 -2.90 -2.95
C GLN A 3 4.58 -1.59 -2.31
N TYR A 4 3.67 -0.75 -1.82
CA TYR A 4 4.02 0.49 -1.12
C TYR A 4 4.50 0.22 0.31
N GLU A 5 3.89 -0.74 1.00
CA GLU A 5 4.31 -1.16 2.34
C GLU A 5 5.77 -1.62 2.35
N LEU A 6 6.12 -2.51 1.42
CA LEU A 6 7.49 -3.02 1.29
C LEU A 6 8.46 -1.90 0.92
N SER A 7 8.07 -1.03 -0.01
CA SER A 7 8.91 0.10 -0.43
C SER A 7 9.20 1.06 0.71
N PHE A 8 8.16 1.48 1.45
CA PHE A 8 8.34 2.38 2.59
C PHE A 8 9.17 1.73 3.69
N LYS A 9 8.93 0.46 4.00
CA LYS A 9 9.74 -0.28 4.98
C LYS A 9 11.22 -0.32 4.61
N ILE A 10 11.55 -0.66 3.36
CA ILE A 10 12.95 -0.72 2.92
C ILE A 10 13.61 0.66 3.07
N TRP A 11 12.97 1.72 2.56
CA TRP A 11 13.55 3.07 2.60
C TRP A 11 13.64 3.66 4.02
N GLN A 12 12.61 3.49 4.84
CA GLN A 12 12.54 4.12 6.17
C GLN A 12 13.34 3.34 7.22
N CYS A 13 13.57 2.04 7.04
CA CYS A 13 14.37 1.21 7.94
C CYS A 13 15.84 1.06 7.51
N GLY A 14 16.35 1.93 6.62
CA GLY A 14 17.77 2.00 6.25
C GLY A 14 18.24 1.00 5.17
N GLY A 15 17.31 0.38 4.46
CA GLY A 15 17.61 -0.41 3.26
C GLY A 15 17.61 0.44 1.99
N GLU A 16 17.84 -0.21 0.85
CA GLU A 16 17.94 0.43 -0.46
C GLU A 16 17.15 -0.35 -1.51
N MET A 17 16.65 0.36 -2.53
CA MET A 17 15.88 -0.23 -3.63
C MET A 17 16.48 0.20 -4.97
N TYR A 18 16.75 -0.78 -5.84
CA TYR A 18 17.45 -0.58 -7.11
C TYR A 18 16.65 -1.10 -8.30
N ASP A 19 16.67 -0.33 -9.39
CA ASP A 19 16.34 -0.85 -10.71
C ASP A 19 17.62 -1.35 -11.38
N ALA A 20 17.65 -2.61 -11.78
CA ALA A 20 18.82 -3.29 -12.31
C ALA A 20 18.69 -3.47 -13.83
N PRO A 21 19.24 -2.55 -14.65
CA PRO A 21 18.96 -2.49 -16.10
C PRO A 21 19.44 -3.73 -16.89
N CYS A 22 20.39 -4.48 -16.34
CA CYS A 22 20.88 -5.72 -16.92
C CYS A 22 19.99 -6.93 -16.63
N SER A 23 19.09 -6.86 -15.64
CA SER A 23 18.10 -7.88 -15.33
C SER A 23 16.81 -7.60 -16.08
N ARG A 24 16.31 -8.57 -16.86
CA ARG A 24 15.13 -8.37 -17.72
C ARG A 24 14.10 -9.47 -17.52
N VAL A 25 12.87 -9.06 -17.20
CA VAL A 25 11.69 -9.94 -17.09
C VAL A 25 10.55 -9.32 -17.87
N GLY A 26 9.92 -10.08 -18.77
CA GLY A 26 8.76 -9.62 -19.54
C GLY A 26 7.45 -9.84 -18.79
N HIS A 27 6.64 -8.78 -18.64
CA HIS A 27 5.30 -8.86 -18.06
C HIS A 27 4.25 -8.45 -19.11
N ILE A 28 3.27 -9.33 -19.39
CA ILE A 28 2.16 -9.02 -20.28
C ILE A 28 1.12 -8.21 -19.50
N TYR A 29 1.04 -6.91 -19.81
CA TYR A 29 0.05 -6.03 -19.21
C TYR A 29 -1.37 -6.40 -19.64
N ARG A 30 -2.26 -6.55 -18.66
CA ARG A 30 -3.69 -6.75 -18.88
C ARG A 30 -4.43 -5.45 -18.56
N LYS A 31 -5.42 -5.08 -19.38
CA LYS A 31 -6.26 -3.89 -19.15
C LYS A 31 -7.27 -4.08 -18.02
N TYR A 32 -7.60 -5.32 -17.67
CA TYR A 32 -8.58 -5.66 -16.64
C TYR A 32 -8.08 -6.80 -15.76
N ALA A 33 -8.50 -6.81 -14.50
CA ALA A 33 -8.23 -7.90 -13.59
C ALA A 33 -9.00 -9.15 -14.07
N PRO A 34 -8.34 -10.31 -14.25
CA PRO A 34 -8.98 -11.53 -14.73
C PRO A 34 -9.89 -12.19 -13.68
N PHE A 35 -9.81 -11.73 -12.43
CA PHE A 35 -10.61 -12.24 -11.33
C PHE A 35 -11.64 -11.18 -10.92
N PRO A 36 -12.90 -11.58 -10.71
CA PRO A 36 -13.89 -10.70 -10.13
C PRO A 36 -13.42 -10.24 -8.74
N ASN A 37 -13.66 -8.97 -8.41
CA ASN A 37 -13.49 -8.51 -7.04
C ASN A 37 -14.30 -9.46 -6.14
N PRO A 38 -13.74 -10.04 -5.07
CA PRO A 38 -14.43 -11.03 -4.22
C PRO A 38 -15.71 -10.53 -3.52
N GLY A 39 -16.27 -9.38 -3.92
CA GLY A 39 -17.56 -8.83 -3.47
C GLY A 39 -17.56 -8.32 -2.04
N LYS A 40 -16.45 -8.44 -1.31
CA LYS A 40 -16.33 -8.16 0.11
C LYS A 40 -15.74 -6.75 0.36
N GLY A 41 -16.48 -5.71 0.00
CA GLY A 41 -16.14 -4.33 0.36
C GLY A 41 -14.87 -3.77 -0.30
N ASP A 42 -14.43 -2.60 0.17
CA ASP A 42 -13.29 -1.87 -0.41
C ASP A 42 -11.94 -2.33 0.16
N PHE A 43 -11.50 -3.53 -0.25
CA PHE A 43 -10.19 -4.07 0.11
C PHE A 43 -9.03 -3.19 -0.32
N VAL A 44 -9.18 -2.51 -1.46
CA VAL A 44 -8.15 -1.64 -2.01
C VAL A 44 -7.96 -0.43 -1.10
N GLY A 45 -9.05 0.24 -0.74
CA GLY A 45 -9.06 1.34 0.22
C GLY A 45 -8.56 0.92 1.59
N ARG A 46 -8.98 -0.26 2.10
CA ARG A 46 -8.46 -0.81 3.36
C ARG A 46 -6.95 -0.98 3.31
N ASN A 47 -6.41 -1.58 2.26
CA ASN A 47 -4.98 -1.80 2.12
C ASN A 47 -4.20 -0.48 2.02
N TYR A 48 -4.71 0.51 1.29
CA TYR A 48 -4.08 1.84 1.23
C TYR A 48 -4.12 2.55 2.58
N LYS A 49 -5.24 2.47 3.30
CA LYS A 49 -5.36 3.03 4.64
C LYS A 49 -4.33 2.41 5.60
N ARG A 50 -4.20 1.08 5.60
CA ARG A 50 -3.21 0.39 6.44
C ARG A 50 -1.78 0.88 6.19
N VAL A 51 -1.40 1.05 4.93
CA VAL A 51 -0.06 1.59 4.59
C VAL A 51 0.09 3.02 5.07
N ALA A 52 -0.91 3.87 4.83
CA ALA A 52 -0.85 5.28 5.21
C ALA A 52 -0.75 5.47 6.73
N GLU A 53 -1.56 4.75 7.51
CA GLU A 53 -1.59 4.81 8.97
C GLU A 53 -0.33 4.28 9.66
N VAL A 54 0.50 3.51 8.96
CA VAL A 54 1.75 2.93 9.49
C VAL A 54 2.98 3.70 9.01
N TRP A 55 3.01 4.13 7.74
CA TRP A 55 4.24 4.58 7.09
C TRP A 55 4.24 6.04 6.63
N MET A 56 3.09 6.72 6.67
CA MET A 56 2.96 8.06 6.08
C MET A 56 2.73 9.17 7.10
N ASP A 57 2.67 8.88 8.40
CA ASP A 57 2.48 9.87 9.47
C ASP A 57 1.44 10.97 9.11
N GLU A 58 1.80 12.25 9.21
CA GLU A 58 0.92 13.35 8.84
C GLU A 58 0.59 13.40 7.34
N TYR A 59 1.42 12.80 6.47
CA TYR A 59 1.15 12.74 5.03
C TYR A 59 -0.03 11.84 4.68
N ALA A 60 -0.47 10.96 5.60
CA ALA A 60 -1.71 10.20 5.44
C ALA A 60 -2.92 11.11 5.17
N GLN A 61 -2.90 12.36 5.65
CA GLN A 61 -3.97 13.34 5.40
C GLN A 61 -4.22 13.59 3.90
N TYR A 62 -3.18 13.57 3.06
CA TYR A 62 -3.30 13.81 1.62
C TYR A 62 -4.04 12.66 0.92
N LEU A 63 -3.88 11.43 1.42
CA LEU A 63 -4.66 10.28 0.94
C LEU A 63 -6.15 10.52 1.20
N TYR A 64 -6.50 11.01 2.40
CA TYR A 64 -7.88 11.27 2.79
C TYR A 64 -8.47 12.50 2.08
N MET A 65 -7.69 13.53 1.80
CA MET A 65 -8.14 14.66 0.97
C MET A 65 -8.49 14.19 -0.45
N ARG A 66 -7.67 13.32 -1.04
CA ARG A 66 -7.90 12.80 -2.39
C ARG A 66 -9.01 11.76 -2.46
N ARG A 67 -9.15 10.92 -1.43
CA ARG A 67 -10.16 9.86 -1.31
C ARG A 67 -10.84 9.92 0.08
N PRO A 68 -11.81 10.82 0.29
CA PRO A 68 -12.41 11.05 1.60
C PRO A 68 -13.05 9.81 2.25
N HIS A 69 -13.65 8.93 1.44
CA HIS A 69 -14.28 7.70 1.93
C HIS A 69 -13.28 6.70 2.56
N TYR A 70 -11.97 6.84 2.32
CA TYR A 70 -10.97 5.99 2.99
C TYR A 70 -10.89 6.30 4.49
N LYS A 71 -11.24 7.52 4.92
CA LYS A 71 -11.21 7.89 6.33
C LYS A 71 -12.16 7.02 7.18
N SER A 72 -13.31 6.63 6.64
CA SER A 72 -14.32 5.81 7.32
C SER A 72 -14.09 4.30 7.25
N ILE A 73 -13.11 3.83 6.47
CA ILE A 73 -12.81 2.39 6.37
C ILE A 73 -12.11 1.92 7.65
N ASP A 74 -12.51 0.79 8.21
CA ASP A 74 -11.78 0.14 9.29
C ASP A 74 -10.50 -0.54 8.76
N PRO A 75 -9.28 -0.10 9.16
CA PRO A 75 -8.05 -0.76 8.75
C PRO A 75 -7.86 -2.14 9.42
N GLY A 76 -8.59 -2.44 10.49
CA GLY A 76 -8.33 -3.53 11.43
C GLY A 76 -7.16 -3.22 12.35
N ASP A 77 -6.66 -4.23 13.07
CA ASP A 77 -5.51 -4.09 13.97
C ASP A 77 -4.22 -3.76 13.19
N LEU A 78 -3.48 -2.79 13.70
CA LEU A 78 -2.23 -2.24 13.19
C LEU A 78 -1.10 -2.23 14.22
N THR A 79 -1.35 -2.72 15.45
CA THR A 79 -0.42 -2.60 16.58
C THR A 79 0.96 -3.14 16.23
N LYS A 80 1.02 -4.37 15.72
CA LYS A 80 2.29 -5.03 15.34
C LYS A 80 3.05 -4.27 14.24
N GLN A 81 2.33 -3.66 13.31
CA GLN A 81 2.94 -2.91 12.22
C GLN A 81 3.57 -1.60 12.72
N LYS A 82 2.91 -0.93 13.68
CA LYS A 82 3.41 0.29 14.31
C LYS A 82 4.56 0.03 15.27
N ASP A 83 4.58 -1.11 15.95
CA ASP A 83 5.71 -1.49 16.80
C ASP A 83 7.00 -1.78 16.01
N SER A 84 6.86 -2.00 14.69
CA SER A 84 7.98 -2.33 13.79
C SER A 84 8.42 -1.16 12.91
N SER A 85 7.72 -0.02 12.96
CA SER A 85 8.02 1.20 12.21
C SER A 85 8.82 2.19 13.05
#